data_AF-H2ZGJ3-F1
#
_entry.id   AF-H2ZGJ3-F1
#
_cell.length_a   1.000
_cell.length_b   1.000
_cell.length_c   1.000
_cell.angle_alpha   90.00
_cell.angle_beta   90.00
_cell.angle_gamma   90.00
#
_symmetry.space_group_name_H-M   'P 1'
#
loop_
_entity.id
_entity.type
_entity.pdbx_description
1 polymer ?
#
loop_
_entity_poly.entity_id
_entity_poly.type
_entity_poly.pdbx_seq_one_letter_code
_entity_poly.pdbx_strand_id
1 'polypeptide(L)'
;DKREDHDADQYDCSPTAEKTIDDILKGSPGNDERRALIDNLLRQDPWKAAKNIKNYMGRHNIPQREVVDSTGLNQSHLSQHLNKGTPMKNQKRGLLYAWWAKKKDEVAAQFKIAQSGMGAEQVEEAAGVSPRARRNRFKWGPASQQILYDAYQHQRNPTKEEREELVKKCNRAECNQRGVSPSHANGLGSNLVTEVRVYNWFANRRK
;
A
#
# COMPACT_ATOMS: atom_id res chain seq x y z
N ASP A 1 -50.32 7.19 -34.88
CA ASP A 1 -49.90 8.06 -33.77
C ASP A 1 -50.57 7.49 -32.52
N LYS A 2 -49.92 6.73 -31.65
CA LYS A 2 -48.68 7.01 -30.90
C LYS A 2 -47.93 5.70 -30.61
N ARG A 3 -46.60 5.72 -30.71
CA ARG A 3 -45.73 4.69 -30.10
C ARG A 3 -45.58 5.07 -28.63
N GLU A 4 -45.87 4.16 -27.73
CA GLU A 4 -45.48 4.29 -26.33
C GLU A 4 -44.20 3.47 -26.15
N ASP A 5 -43.09 4.17 -26.04
CA ASP A 5 -41.78 3.64 -25.69
C ASP A 5 -41.83 3.14 -24.25
N HIS A 6 -41.70 1.82 -24.06
CA HIS A 6 -41.42 1.24 -22.75
C HIS A 6 -39.92 1.39 -22.48
N ASP A 7 -39.57 2.42 -21.71
CA ASP A 7 -38.24 2.62 -21.15
C ASP A 7 -37.82 1.41 -20.32
N ALA A 8 -36.86 0.67 -20.86
CA ALA A 8 -36.07 -0.31 -20.15
C ALA A 8 -34.95 0.43 -19.42
N ASP A 9 -35.10 0.65 -18.11
CA ASP A 9 -33.97 0.99 -17.23
C ASP A 9 -34.26 0.54 -15.79
N GLN A 10 -34.40 -0.77 -15.62
CA GLN A 10 -34.25 -1.42 -14.32
C GLN A 10 -32.76 -1.53 -14.00
N TYR A 11 -32.18 -0.45 -13.48
CA TYR A 11 -30.85 -0.49 -12.88
C TYR A 11 -30.89 -1.39 -11.63
N ASP A 12 -30.50 -2.65 -11.82
CA ASP A 12 -30.10 -3.58 -10.78
C ASP A 12 -28.90 -3.00 -10.02
N CYS A 13 -29.19 -2.23 -8.96
CA CYS A 13 -28.23 -1.89 -7.94
C CYS A 13 -28.35 -2.88 -6.79
N SER A 14 -27.83 -4.08 -7.01
CA SER A 14 -27.53 -5.03 -5.93
C SER A 14 -26.65 -4.33 -4.87
N PRO A 15 -27.06 -4.23 -3.59
CA PRO A 15 -26.26 -3.60 -2.56
C PRO A 15 -25.07 -4.51 -2.25
N THR A 16 -23.87 -4.12 -2.67
CA THR A 16 -22.65 -4.69 -2.11
C THR A 16 -22.65 -4.39 -0.61
N ALA A 17 -22.67 -5.42 0.24
CA ALA A 17 -22.67 -5.26 1.70
C ALA A 17 -21.62 -4.22 2.13
N GLU A 18 -22.07 -3.09 2.67
CA GLU A 18 -21.19 -2.02 3.11
C GLU A 18 -20.35 -2.52 4.30
N LYS A 19 -19.02 -2.57 4.13
CA LYS A 19 -18.11 -2.96 5.21
C LYS A 19 -18.20 -1.95 6.35
N THR A 20 -18.14 -2.45 7.58
CA THR A 20 -18.10 -1.61 8.79
C THR A 20 -16.67 -1.43 9.31
N ILE A 21 -16.48 -0.50 10.24
CA ILE A 21 -15.20 -0.33 10.94
C ILE A 21 -14.82 -1.62 11.68
N ASP A 22 -15.81 -2.30 12.25
CA ASP A 22 -15.61 -3.53 13.02
C ASP A 22 -15.14 -4.68 12.12
N ASP A 23 -15.65 -4.75 10.89
CA ASP A 23 -15.18 -5.73 9.90
C ASP A 23 -13.69 -5.52 9.54
N ILE A 24 -13.23 -4.26 9.51
CA ILE A 24 -11.83 -3.92 9.23
C ILE A 24 -10.94 -4.27 10.42
N LEU A 25 -11.38 -3.94 11.64
CA LEU A 25 -10.62 -4.15 12.88
C LEU A 25 -10.68 -5.58 13.42
N LYS A 26 -11.51 -6.46 12.84
CA LYS A 26 -11.66 -7.85 13.27
C LYS A 26 -10.31 -8.59 13.26
N GLY A 27 -10.06 -9.34 14.34
CA GLY A 27 -8.90 -10.24 14.46
C GLY A 27 -7.58 -9.58 14.90
N SER A 28 -7.60 -8.34 15.38
CA SER A 28 -6.39 -7.65 15.89
C SER A 28 -6.54 -7.23 17.35
N PRO A 29 -5.52 -7.43 18.22
CA PRO A 29 -5.53 -6.91 19.59
C PRO A 29 -5.36 -5.37 19.58
N GLY A 30 -5.87 -4.66 20.60
CA GLY A 30 -5.74 -3.20 20.73
C GLY A 30 -6.80 -2.39 19.96
N ASN A 31 -8.00 -2.93 19.78
CA ASN A 31 -9.05 -2.26 19.00
C ASN A 31 -9.56 -0.96 19.65
N ASP A 32 -9.55 -0.86 20.97
CA ASP A 32 -10.05 0.34 21.67
C ASP A 32 -9.13 1.56 21.43
N GLU A 33 -7.82 1.36 21.45
CA GLU A 33 -6.84 2.40 21.08
C GLU A 33 -7.01 2.84 19.62
N ARG A 34 -7.25 1.89 18.71
CA ARG A 34 -7.52 2.20 17.29
C ARG A 34 -8.81 2.97 17.13
N ARG A 35 -9.88 2.62 17.85
CA ARG A 35 -11.14 3.38 17.85
C ARG A 35 -10.93 4.80 18.34
N ALA A 36 -10.23 4.99 19.45
CA ALA A 36 -9.91 6.32 19.96
C ALA A 36 -9.09 7.15 18.94
N LEU A 37 -8.15 6.52 18.24
CA LEU A 37 -7.40 7.17 17.15
C LEU A 37 -8.30 7.55 15.97
N ILE A 38 -9.21 6.67 15.55
CA ILE A 38 -10.16 6.91 14.46
C ILE A 38 -11.09 8.08 14.83
N ASP A 39 -11.63 8.09 16.04
CA ASP A 39 -12.51 9.16 16.52
C ASP A 39 -11.79 10.51 16.59
N ASN A 40 -10.53 10.50 17.05
CA ASN A 40 -9.69 11.69 17.02
C ASN A 40 -9.45 12.19 15.59
N LEU A 41 -9.15 11.30 14.64
CA LEU A 41 -8.97 11.66 13.23
C LEU A 41 -10.26 12.18 12.57
N LEU A 42 -11.42 11.64 12.95
CA LEU A 42 -12.72 12.10 12.44
C LEU A 42 -13.05 13.52 12.90
N ARG A 43 -12.58 13.93 14.08
CA ARG A 43 -12.71 15.30 14.62
C ARG A 43 -11.71 16.28 14.01
N GLN A 44 -10.60 15.80 13.44
CA GLN A 44 -9.59 16.64 12.79
C GLN A 44 -10.00 17.04 11.37
N ASP A 45 -9.23 17.98 10.79
CA ASP A 45 -9.40 18.38 9.39
C ASP A 45 -9.29 17.17 8.45
N PRO A 46 -10.34 16.86 7.65
CA PRO A 46 -10.37 15.69 6.78
C PRO A 46 -9.20 15.67 5.79
N TRP A 47 -8.81 16.84 5.29
CA TRP A 47 -7.79 16.96 4.26
C TRP A 47 -6.38 16.77 4.82
N LYS A 48 -6.11 17.30 6.01
CA LYS A 48 -4.88 17.05 6.77
C LYS A 48 -4.70 15.56 7.06
N ALA A 49 -5.76 14.87 7.52
CA ALA A 49 -5.73 13.43 7.73
C ALA A 49 -5.46 12.67 6.42
N ALA A 50 -6.14 13.03 5.32
CA ALA A 50 -5.93 12.43 4.01
C ALA A 50 -4.48 12.60 3.51
N LYS A 51 -3.88 13.78 3.69
CA LYS A 51 -2.46 14.03 3.35
C LYS A 51 -1.52 13.14 4.16
N ASN A 52 -1.75 12.99 5.46
CA ASN A 52 -0.96 12.12 6.31
C ASN A 52 -1.02 10.66 5.84
N ILE A 53 -2.22 10.18 5.51
CA ILE A 53 -2.42 8.81 5.01
C ILE A 53 -1.76 8.64 3.64
N LYS A 54 -1.92 9.60 2.73
CA LYS A 54 -1.27 9.58 1.40
C LYS A 54 0.25 9.57 1.53
N ASN A 55 0.83 10.40 2.38
CA ASN A 55 2.28 10.43 2.60
C ASN A 55 2.77 9.11 3.19
N TYR A 56 2.02 8.52 4.12
CA TYR A 56 2.32 7.19 4.66
C TYR A 56 2.29 6.12 3.55
N MET A 57 1.24 6.10 2.73
CA MET A 57 1.14 5.17 1.60
C MET A 57 2.29 5.35 0.61
N GLY A 58 2.69 6.59 0.31
CA GLY A 58 3.83 6.88 -0.55
C GLY A 58 5.15 6.39 0.04
N ARG A 59 5.39 6.66 1.33
CA ARG A 59 6.60 6.25 2.06
C ARG A 59 6.75 4.74 2.16
N HIS A 60 5.67 4.01 2.37
CA HIS A 60 5.66 2.55 2.48
C HIS A 60 5.35 1.84 1.14
N ASN A 61 5.24 2.61 0.05
CA ASN A 61 4.91 2.14 -1.29
C ASN A 61 3.68 1.20 -1.32
N ILE A 62 2.63 1.62 -0.61
CA ILE A 62 1.36 0.89 -0.47
C ILE A 62 0.47 1.28 -1.65
N PRO A 63 0.01 0.32 -2.48
CA PRO A 63 -0.87 0.62 -3.60
C PRO A 63 -2.26 1.01 -3.11
N GLN A 64 -2.87 2.01 -3.76
CA GLN A 64 -4.23 2.44 -3.43
C GLN A 64 -5.28 1.31 -3.57
N ARG A 65 -5.05 0.36 -4.48
CA ARG A 65 -5.89 -0.84 -4.63
C ARG A 65 -6.05 -1.60 -3.32
N GLU A 66 -4.98 -1.73 -2.52
CA GLU A 66 -5.04 -2.46 -1.24
C GLU A 66 -6.05 -1.81 -0.27
N VAL A 67 -6.09 -0.48 -0.26
CA VAL A 67 -7.08 0.28 0.53
C VAL A 67 -8.48 -0.03 0.03
N VAL A 68 -8.70 0.02 -1.29
CA VAL A 68 -10.01 -0.25 -1.92
C VAL A 68 -10.48 -1.68 -1.60
N ASP A 69 -9.63 -2.68 -1.79
CA ASP A 69 -9.97 -4.09 -1.54
C ASP A 69 -10.31 -4.33 -0.06
N SER A 70 -9.57 -3.68 0.85
CA SER A 70 -9.77 -3.82 2.30
C SER A 70 -11.02 -3.09 2.79
N THR A 71 -11.24 -1.86 2.32
CA THR A 71 -12.28 -0.95 2.83
C THR A 71 -13.59 -1.00 2.04
N GLY A 72 -13.58 -1.51 0.80
CA GLY A 72 -14.74 -1.43 -0.11
C GLY A 72 -15.03 -0.03 -0.64
N LEU A 73 -14.13 0.94 -0.43
CA LEU A 73 -14.31 2.31 -0.92
C LEU A 73 -14.17 2.39 -2.44
N ASN A 74 -14.95 3.27 -3.08
CA ASN A 74 -14.81 3.54 -4.50
C ASN A 74 -13.43 4.10 -4.83
N GLN A 75 -12.74 3.50 -5.81
CA GLN A 75 -11.36 3.84 -6.16
C GLN A 75 -11.20 5.30 -6.63
N SER A 76 -12.09 5.79 -7.50
CA SER A 76 -12.03 7.16 -8.02
C SER A 76 -12.27 8.16 -6.89
N HIS A 77 -13.29 7.93 -6.06
CA HIS A 77 -13.61 8.83 -4.94
C HIS A 77 -12.49 8.86 -3.90
N LEU A 78 -11.91 7.70 -3.56
CA LEU A 78 -10.75 7.62 -2.68
C LEU A 78 -9.55 8.38 -3.26
N SER A 79 -9.29 8.24 -4.56
CA SER A 79 -8.21 8.97 -5.22
C SER A 79 -8.40 10.48 -5.18
N GLN A 80 -9.60 10.96 -5.47
CA GLN A 80 -9.91 12.39 -5.39
C GLN A 80 -9.81 12.91 -3.96
N HIS A 81 -10.30 12.16 -2.98
CA HIS A 81 -10.18 12.53 -1.56
C HIS A 81 -8.72 12.62 -1.11
N LEU A 82 -7.85 11.68 -1.50
CA LEU A 82 -6.43 11.67 -1.12
C LEU A 82 -5.56 12.67 -1.90
N ASN A 83 -5.89 12.97 -3.16
CA ASN A 83 -5.07 13.82 -4.03
C ASN A 83 -5.55 15.26 -4.16
N LYS A 84 -6.87 15.49 -4.09
CA LYS A 84 -7.51 16.79 -4.32
C LYS A 84 -8.27 17.33 -3.09
N GLY A 85 -8.51 16.52 -2.08
CA GLY A 85 -9.25 16.92 -0.88
C GLY A 85 -10.75 16.96 -1.07
N THR A 86 -11.27 16.24 -2.06
CA THR A 86 -12.71 16.09 -2.27
C THR A 86 -13.38 15.60 -0.98
N PRO A 87 -14.48 16.22 -0.54
CA PRO A 87 -15.14 15.84 0.71
C PRO A 87 -15.60 14.38 0.66
N MET A 88 -15.50 13.71 1.82
CA MET A 88 -15.89 12.31 2.01
C MET A 88 -16.68 12.19 3.31
N LYS A 89 -17.79 11.44 3.26
CA LYS A 89 -18.67 11.20 4.42
C LYS A 89 -17.92 10.55 5.58
N ASN A 90 -18.32 10.85 6.82
CA ASN A 90 -17.66 10.33 8.03
C ASN A 90 -17.61 8.80 8.07
N GLN A 91 -18.68 8.11 7.66
CA GLN A 91 -18.70 6.66 7.56
C GLN A 91 -17.56 6.12 6.69
N LYS A 92 -17.40 6.67 5.47
CA LYS A 92 -16.33 6.29 4.53
C LYS A 92 -14.93 6.69 5.03
N ARG A 93 -14.81 7.86 5.66
CA ARG A 93 -13.56 8.30 6.30
C ARG A 93 -13.17 7.38 7.46
N GLY A 94 -14.14 6.93 8.25
CA GLY A 94 -13.93 5.98 9.34
C GLY A 94 -13.34 4.67 8.84
N LEU A 95 -13.83 4.13 7.72
CA LEU A 95 -13.25 2.93 7.09
C LEU A 95 -11.81 3.15 6.64
N LEU A 96 -11.51 4.29 6.02
CA LEU A 96 -10.15 4.64 5.62
C LEU A 96 -9.21 4.76 6.82
N TYR A 97 -9.66 5.40 7.91
CA TYR A 97 -8.87 5.60 9.13
C TYR A 97 -8.67 4.29 9.88
N ALA A 98 -9.68 3.43 9.92
CA ALA A 98 -9.58 2.09 10.50
C ALA A 98 -8.56 1.24 9.76
N TRP A 99 -8.61 1.26 8.42
CA TRP A 99 -7.60 0.60 7.59
C TRP A 99 -6.20 1.16 7.87
N TRP A 100 -6.05 2.49 7.92
CA TRP A 100 -4.75 3.11 8.17
C TRP A 100 -4.16 2.74 9.54
N ALA A 101 -4.98 2.77 10.60
CA ALA A 101 -4.56 2.40 11.95
C ALA A 101 -4.10 0.94 12.01
N LYS A 102 -4.90 0.01 11.47
CA LYS A 102 -4.54 -1.39 11.37
C LYS A 102 -3.26 -1.59 10.54
N LYS A 103 -3.16 -0.90 9.41
CA LYS A 103 -2.04 -1.06 8.48
C LYS A 103 -0.70 -0.61 9.09
N LYS A 104 -0.71 0.42 9.93
CA LYS A 104 0.49 0.84 10.66
C LYS A 104 1.04 -0.27 11.54
N ASP A 105 0.15 -0.95 12.26
CA ASP A 105 0.54 -2.03 13.16
C ASP A 105 1.03 -3.25 12.38
N GLU A 106 0.35 -3.60 11.28
CA GLU A 106 0.80 -4.65 10.36
C GLU A 106 2.21 -4.39 9.84
N VAL A 107 2.48 -3.17 9.34
CA VAL A 107 3.80 -2.80 8.84
C VAL A 107 4.85 -2.84 9.95
N ALA A 108 4.52 -2.37 11.16
CA ALA A 108 5.42 -2.44 12.30
C ALA A 108 5.74 -3.90 12.68
N ALA A 109 4.72 -4.77 12.68
CA ALA A 109 4.87 -6.20 12.94
C ALA A 109 5.72 -6.90 11.87
N GLN A 110 5.53 -6.57 10.58
CA GLN A 110 6.35 -7.09 9.48
C GLN A 110 7.83 -6.80 9.71
N PHE A 111 8.20 -5.57 10.05
CA PHE A 111 9.60 -5.23 10.32
C PHE A 111 10.14 -5.87 11.59
N LYS A 112 9.29 -6.06 12.62
CA LYS A 112 9.67 -6.77 13.85
C LYS A 112 9.95 -8.25 13.57
N ILE A 113 9.11 -8.91 12.79
CA ILE A 113 9.30 -10.33 12.42
C ILE A 113 10.52 -10.49 11.49
N ALA A 114 10.78 -9.51 10.62
CA ALA A 114 11.97 -9.52 9.77
C ALA A 114 13.28 -9.49 10.58
N GLN A 115 13.26 -9.05 11.85
CA GLN A 115 14.42 -9.15 12.74
C GLN A 115 14.79 -10.60 13.06
N SER A 116 13.83 -11.52 13.01
CA SER A 116 14.04 -12.94 13.27
C SER A 116 14.77 -13.67 12.13
N GLY A 117 15.23 -12.97 11.09
CA GLY A 117 15.98 -13.55 9.97
C GLY A 117 15.13 -14.34 8.97
N MET A 118 13.80 -14.30 9.09
CA MET A 118 12.87 -15.00 8.20
C MET A 118 12.89 -14.40 6.78
N GLY A 119 12.60 -15.23 5.78
CA GLY A 119 12.47 -14.78 4.38
C GLY A 119 11.27 -13.85 4.18
N ALA A 120 11.33 -12.95 3.20
CA ALA A 120 10.31 -11.91 3.00
C ALA A 120 8.87 -12.45 2.84
N GLU A 121 8.69 -13.60 2.19
CA GLU A 121 7.36 -14.23 2.07
C GLU A 121 6.85 -14.78 3.42
N GLN A 122 7.73 -15.39 4.22
CA GLN A 122 7.40 -15.90 5.55
C GLN A 122 7.09 -14.76 6.52
N VAL A 123 7.77 -13.62 6.37
CA VAL A 123 7.49 -12.40 7.15
C VAL A 123 6.09 -11.86 6.84
N GLU A 124 5.67 -11.82 5.56
CA GLU A 124 4.31 -11.37 5.21
C GLU A 124 3.25 -12.33 5.77
N GLU A 125 3.46 -13.64 5.67
CA GLU A 125 2.54 -14.65 6.21
C GLU A 125 2.43 -14.57 7.74
N ALA A 126 3.57 -14.52 8.44
CA ALA A 126 3.61 -14.42 9.90
C ALA A 126 3.06 -13.09 10.43
N ALA A 127 3.12 -12.01 9.64
CA ALA A 127 2.51 -10.72 9.98
C ALA A 127 0.99 -10.68 9.76
N GLY A 128 0.36 -11.80 9.40
CA GLY A 128 -1.08 -11.89 9.22
C GLY A 128 -1.59 -11.35 7.89
N VAL A 129 -0.72 -11.20 6.87
CA VAL A 129 -1.19 -10.95 5.50
C VAL A 129 -1.91 -12.20 5.03
N SER A 130 -3.25 -12.15 5.03
CA SER A 130 -4.09 -13.31 4.71
C SER A 130 -3.68 -13.97 3.39
N PRO A 131 -3.54 -15.31 3.32
CA PRO A 131 -3.26 -16.03 2.08
C PRO A 131 -4.32 -15.80 0.98
N ARG A 132 -5.55 -15.42 1.36
CA ARG A 132 -6.64 -15.06 0.43
C ARG A 132 -6.56 -13.63 -0.09
N ALA A 133 -5.76 -12.76 0.53
CA ALA A 133 -5.51 -11.42 0.04
C ALA A 133 -4.57 -11.50 -1.17
N ARG A 134 -4.99 -10.92 -2.30
CA ARG A 134 -4.14 -10.81 -3.49
C ARG A 134 -2.85 -10.07 -3.12
N ARG A 135 -1.73 -10.80 -3.10
CA ARG A 135 -0.38 -10.26 -2.85
C ARG A 135 -0.15 -9.01 -3.68
N ASN A 136 0.48 -8.02 -3.08
CA ASN A 136 0.74 -6.77 -3.76
C ASN A 136 1.76 -6.96 -4.88
N ARG A 137 1.46 -6.36 -6.03
CA ARG A 137 2.40 -6.26 -7.13
C ARG A 137 3.53 -5.32 -6.73
N PHE A 138 4.76 -5.75 -6.96
CA PHE A 138 5.94 -4.91 -6.78
C PHE A 138 5.84 -3.59 -7.55
N LYS A 139 6.33 -2.54 -6.91
CA LYS A 139 6.48 -1.23 -7.51
C LYS A 139 7.83 -0.64 -7.11
N TRP A 140 8.51 0.00 -8.05
CA TRP A 140 9.74 0.73 -7.76
C TRP A 140 9.42 2.00 -6.94
N GLY A 141 10.03 2.11 -5.76
CA GLY A 141 10.00 3.34 -4.97
C GLY A 141 10.91 4.42 -5.57
N PRO A 142 10.63 5.71 -5.30
CA PRO A 142 11.40 6.82 -5.87
C PRO A 142 12.88 6.78 -5.47
N ALA A 143 13.20 6.32 -4.25
CA ALA A 143 14.58 6.17 -3.78
C ALA A 143 15.35 5.12 -4.60
N SER A 144 14.75 3.94 -4.81
CA SER A 144 15.34 2.92 -5.69
C SER A 144 15.47 3.39 -7.13
N GLN A 145 14.45 4.08 -7.67
CA GLN A 145 14.50 4.60 -9.04
C GLN A 145 15.66 5.57 -9.25
N GLN A 146 15.90 6.48 -8.32
CA GLN A 146 17.01 7.43 -8.42
C GLN A 146 18.36 6.71 -8.54
N ILE A 147 18.59 5.68 -7.72
CA ILE A 147 19.80 4.86 -7.75
C ILE A 147 19.94 4.13 -9.09
N LEU A 148 18.84 3.56 -9.60
CA LEU A 148 18.86 2.82 -10.86
C LEU A 148 19.10 3.74 -12.06
N TYR A 149 18.53 4.95 -12.06
CA TYR A 149 18.78 5.94 -13.11
C TYR A 149 20.24 6.39 -13.13
N ASP A 150 20.80 6.69 -11.97
CA ASP A 150 22.22 7.05 -11.84
C ASP A 150 23.13 5.91 -12.32
N ALA A 151 22.89 4.68 -11.87
CA ALA A 151 23.64 3.51 -12.32
C ALA A 151 23.53 3.27 -13.84
N TYR A 152 22.35 3.50 -14.42
CA TYR A 152 22.12 3.34 -15.86
C TYR A 152 22.90 4.35 -16.72
N GLN A 153 23.10 5.57 -16.22
CA GLN A 153 23.90 6.58 -16.92
C GLN A 153 25.36 6.16 -17.03
N HIS A 154 25.89 5.48 -16.01
CA HIS A 154 27.25 4.97 -15.99
C HIS A 154 27.39 3.65 -16.77
N GLN A 155 26.44 2.71 -16.57
CA GLN A 155 26.51 1.36 -17.14
C GLN A 155 25.12 0.84 -17.54
N ARG A 156 24.87 0.74 -18.86
CA ARG A 156 23.57 0.33 -19.41
C ARG A 156 23.31 -1.18 -19.39
N ASN A 157 24.34 -2.00 -19.20
CA ASN A 157 24.25 -3.45 -19.19
C ASN A 157 25.05 -4.05 -18.01
N PRO A 158 24.52 -3.93 -16.78
CA PRO A 158 25.25 -4.38 -15.60
C PRO A 158 25.41 -5.91 -15.56
N THR A 159 26.52 -6.37 -15.00
CA THR A 159 26.78 -7.79 -14.72
C THR A 159 25.85 -8.31 -13.64
N LYS A 160 25.92 -9.62 -13.34
CA LYS A 160 25.11 -10.18 -12.24
C LYS A 160 25.55 -9.58 -10.89
N GLU A 161 26.85 -9.45 -10.70
CA GLU A 161 27.47 -8.93 -9.48
C GLU A 161 27.05 -7.47 -9.24
N GLU A 162 27.13 -6.63 -10.27
CA GLU A 162 26.69 -5.23 -10.18
C GLU A 162 25.19 -5.10 -9.93
N ARG A 163 24.37 -5.99 -10.51
CA ARG A 163 22.94 -6.04 -10.20
C ARG A 163 22.71 -6.38 -8.73
N GLU A 164 23.45 -7.33 -8.16
CA GLU A 164 23.36 -7.67 -6.73
C GLU A 164 23.78 -6.51 -5.83
N GLU A 165 24.79 -5.72 -6.22
CA GLU A 165 25.13 -4.48 -5.51
C GLU A 165 24.00 -3.45 -5.58
N LEU A 166 23.39 -3.26 -6.75
CA LEU A 166 22.26 -2.35 -6.91
C LEU A 166 21.05 -2.80 -6.08
N VAL A 167 20.80 -4.11 -5.97
CA VAL A 167 19.78 -4.67 -5.07
C VAL A 167 20.04 -4.23 -3.63
N LYS A 168 21.27 -4.42 -3.13
CA LYS A 168 21.65 -4.03 -1.76
C LYS A 168 21.49 -2.52 -1.56
N LYS A 169 21.94 -1.70 -2.50
CA LYS A 169 21.81 -0.23 -2.46
C LYS A 169 20.34 0.21 -2.45
N CYS A 170 19.50 -0.35 -3.32
CA CYS A 170 18.08 -0.02 -3.39
C CYS A 170 17.34 -0.44 -2.12
N ASN A 171 17.51 -1.68 -1.65
CA ASN A 171 16.85 -2.15 -0.42
C ASN A 171 17.27 -1.33 0.80
N ARG A 172 18.55 -0.95 0.90
CA ARG A 172 19.03 -0.02 1.94
C ARG A 172 18.32 1.32 1.87
N ALA A 173 18.19 1.90 0.68
CA ALA A 173 17.51 3.18 0.48
C ALA A 173 16.00 3.11 0.82
N GLU A 174 15.31 2.04 0.42
CA GLU A 174 13.90 1.82 0.77
C GLU A 174 13.70 1.64 2.29
N CYS A 175 14.61 0.93 2.97
CA CYS A 175 14.59 0.80 4.42
C CYS A 175 14.79 2.16 5.11
N ASN A 176 15.79 2.92 4.67
CA ASN A 176 16.06 4.27 5.20
C ASN A 176 14.86 5.19 5.00
N GLN A 177 14.22 5.16 3.81
CA GLN A 177 13.02 5.94 3.54
C GLN A 177 11.89 5.57 4.50
N ARG A 178 11.73 4.30 4.88
CA ARG A 178 10.73 3.81 5.83
C ARG A 178 11.12 4.00 7.30
N GLY A 179 12.34 4.45 7.58
CA GLY A 179 12.85 4.67 8.93
C GLY A 179 13.21 3.36 9.67
N VAL A 180 13.56 2.31 8.93
CA VAL A 180 13.90 0.99 9.49
C VAL A 180 15.35 0.62 9.14
N SER A 181 15.97 -0.22 9.96
CA SER A 181 17.33 -0.69 9.73
C SER A 181 17.44 -1.46 8.39
N PRO A 182 18.48 -1.21 7.57
CA PRO A 182 18.76 -1.99 6.36
C PRO A 182 18.91 -3.50 6.60
N SER A 183 19.26 -3.92 7.82
CA SER A 183 19.33 -5.35 8.20
C SER A 183 17.97 -6.06 8.14
N HIS A 184 16.87 -5.31 8.16
CA HIS A 184 15.50 -5.86 8.17
C HIS A 184 14.81 -5.69 6.81
N ALA A 185 15.57 -5.68 5.72
CA ALA A 185 15.05 -5.49 4.36
C ALA A 185 13.98 -6.52 3.97
N ASN A 186 13.99 -7.73 4.55
CA ASN A 186 12.95 -8.73 4.33
C ASN A 186 11.55 -8.24 4.75
N GLY A 187 11.46 -7.28 5.67
CA GLY A 187 10.21 -6.62 6.05
C GLY A 187 9.61 -5.72 4.96
N LEU A 188 10.34 -5.47 3.86
CA LEU A 188 9.77 -4.84 2.66
C LEU A 188 8.75 -5.76 1.97
N GLY A 189 8.80 -7.08 2.22
CA GLY A 189 7.84 -8.05 1.71
C GLY A 189 7.72 -7.99 0.18
N SER A 190 6.49 -7.82 -0.30
CA SER A 190 6.16 -7.61 -1.71
C SER A 190 6.97 -6.49 -2.41
N ASN A 191 7.45 -5.50 -1.66
CA ASN A 191 8.28 -4.39 -2.16
C ASN A 191 9.81 -4.65 -2.13
N LEU A 192 10.26 -5.83 -1.71
CA LEU A 192 11.69 -6.17 -1.66
C LEU A 192 12.33 -6.14 -3.06
N VAL A 193 13.40 -5.38 -3.26
CA VAL A 193 14.15 -5.38 -4.52
C VAL A 193 14.92 -6.69 -4.65
N THR A 194 14.84 -7.33 -5.82
CA THR A 194 15.56 -8.57 -6.14
C THR A 194 16.37 -8.39 -7.42
N GLU A 195 17.37 -9.26 -7.62
CA GLU A 195 18.25 -9.23 -8.79
C GLU A 195 17.45 -9.27 -10.10
N VAL A 196 16.50 -10.20 -10.21
CA VAL A 196 15.59 -10.33 -11.36
C VAL A 196 14.80 -9.04 -11.62
N ARG A 197 14.37 -8.33 -10.56
CA ARG A 197 13.67 -7.05 -10.70
C ARG A 197 14.60 -6.00 -11.30
N VAL A 198 15.82 -5.87 -10.77
CA VAL A 198 16.84 -4.94 -11.30
C VAL A 198 17.14 -5.27 -12.77
N TYR A 199 17.42 -6.54 -13.09
CA TYR A 199 17.61 -6.99 -14.47
C TYR A 199 16.48 -6.54 -15.39
N ASN A 200 15.23 -6.80 -15.02
CA ASN A 200 14.07 -6.43 -15.81
C ASN A 200 13.92 -4.91 -15.96
N TRP A 201 14.29 -4.14 -14.94
CA TRP A 201 14.30 -2.68 -15.03
C TRP A 201 15.29 -2.20 -16.10
N PHE A 202 16.53 -2.70 -16.10
CA PHE A 202 17.53 -2.36 -17.12
C PHE A 202 17.12 -2.85 -18.52
N ALA A 203 16.58 -4.07 -18.61
CA ALA A 203 16.10 -4.64 -19.87
C ALA A 203 14.96 -3.81 -20.47
N ASN A 204 13.98 -3.40 -19.67
CA ASN A 204 12.88 -2.55 -20.13
C ASN A 204 13.34 -1.13 -20.44
N ARG A 205 14.37 -0.61 -19.77
CA ARG A 205 14.86 0.74 -20.03
C ARG A 205 15.66 0.89 -21.32
N ARG A 206 16.22 -0.22 -21.83
CA ARG A 206 16.92 -0.28 -23.12
C ARG A 206 15.97 -0.43 -24.31
N LYS A 207 14.75 -0.91 -24.08
CA LYS A 207 13.68 -0.97 -25.08
C LYS A 207 13.04 0.40 -25.23
#